data_AF-A0A830GLL5-F1
#
_entry.id   AF-A0A830GLL5-F1
#
_cell.length_a   1.000
_cell.length_b   1.000
_cell.length_c   1.000
_cell.angle_alpha   90.00
_cell.angle_beta   90.00
_cell.angle_gamma   90.00
#
_symmetry.space_group_name_H-M   'P 1'
#
loop_
_entity.id
_entity.type
_entity.pdbx_description
1 polymer ?
#
loop_
_entity_poly.entity_id
_entity_poly.type
_entity_poly.pdbx_seq_one_letter_code
_entity_poly.pdbx_strand_id
1 'polypeptide(L)'
;MMSSTTDRALGTLWRVLLAGVALLVALSVAAAVLAVLQNLLAALLSLLMTALLVVGVGYAVYWAGSSLLGSDESPAEAPAEYGPAADADAVDRLTEKYRDGALTERELERELEQVMDEAAGDGDDERESELN
;
A
#
# COMPACT_ATOMS: atom_id res chain seq x y z
N MET A 1 55.26 -9.65 52.13
CA MET A 1 55.19 -9.77 50.65
C MET A 1 53.99 -10.63 50.26
N MET A 2 52.77 -10.06 50.20
CA MET A 2 51.56 -10.79 49.76
C MET A 2 50.65 -9.92 48.86
N SER A 3 51.10 -8.73 48.46
CA SER A 3 50.28 -7.75 47.73
C SER A 3 50.13 -8.05 46.24
N SER A 4 51.09 -8.76 45.61
CA SER A 4 51.14 -8.83 44.14
C SER A 4 50.06 -9.71 43.50
N THR A 5 49.46 -10.64 44.24
CA THR A 5 48.45 -11.57 43.71
C THR A 5 47.06 -10.95 43.77
N THR A 6 46.75 -10.25 44.87
CA THR A 6 45.46 -9.57 45.08
C THR A 6 45.27 -8.41 44.11
N ASP A 7 46.30 -7.60 43.86
CA ASP A 7 46.23 -6.49 42.89
C ASP A 7 45.90 -6.96 41.47
N ARG A 8 46.43 -8.13 41.07
CA ARG A 8 46.13 -8.72 39.76
C ARG A 8 44.70 -9.25 39.68
N ALA A 9 44.23 -9.93 40.72
CA ALA A 9 42.87 -10.46 40.79
C ALA A 9 41.82 -9.33 40.83
N LEU A 10 42.11 -8.24 41.54
CA LEU A 10 41.25 -7.07 41.58
C LEU A 10 41.18 -6.38 40.20
N GLY A 11 42.33 -6.28 39.52
CA GLY A 11 42.42 -5.73 38.18
C GLY A 11 41.67 -6.56 37.13
N THR A 12 41.73 -7.90 37.20
CA THR A 12 40.97 -8.75 36.27
C THR A 12 39.47 -8.70 36.53
N LEU A 13 39.04 -8.74 37.80
CA LEU A 13 37.63 -8.58 38.18
C LEU A 13 37.06 -7.24 37.72
N TRP A 14 37.80 -6.15 37.94
CA TRP A 14 37.40 -4.81 37.49
C TRP A 14 37.22 -4.76 35.96
N ARG A 15 38.13 -5.37 35.20
CA ARG A 15 38.04 -5.43 33.74
C ARG A 15 36.84 -6.24 33.26
N VAL A 16 36.56 -7.37 33.89
CA VAL A 16 35.37 -8.18 33.57
C VAL A 16 34.08 -7.42 33.89
N LEU A 17 34.04 -6.72 35.02
CA LEU A 17 32.89 -5.90 35.41
C LEU A 17 32.67 -4.78 34.38
N LEU A 18 33.71 -4.03 34.03
CA LEU A 18 33.62 -2.98 33.01
C LEU A 18 33.20 -3.54 31.64
N ALA A 19 33.76 -4.69 31.23
CA ALA A 19 33.37 -5.34 29.98
C ALA A 19 31.90 -5.78 30.00
N GLY A 20 31.43 -6.31 31.13
CA GLY A 20 30.02 -6.66 31.32
C GLY A 20 29.10 -5.45 31.25
N VAL A 21 29.45 -4.34 31.90
CA VAL A 21 28.70 -3.09 31.82
C VAL A 21 28.70 -2.54 30.40
N ALA A 22 29.85 -2.50 29.72
CA ALA A 22 29.95 -2.05 28.34
C ALA A 22 29.08 -2.89 27.40
N LEU A 23 29.08 -4.22 27.57
CA LEU A 23 28.22 -5.13 26.82
C LEU A 23 26.74 -4.87 27.08
N LEU A 24 26.36 -4.68 28.34
CA LEU A 24 24.97 -4.39 28.72
C LEU A 24 24.50 -3.07 28.11
N VAL A 25 25.35 -2.03 28.13
CA VAL A 25 25.06 -0.75 27.49
C VAL A 25 24.89 -0.94 25.99
N ALA A 26 25.79 -1.66 25.32
CA ALA A 26 25.69 -1.92 23.89
C ALA A 26 24.39 -2.66 23.52
N LEU A 27 24.02 -3.69 24.28
CA LEU A 27 22.77 -4.42 24.12
C LEU A 27 21.55 -3.52 24.36
N SER A 28 21.61 -2.67 25.38
CA SER A 28 20.54 -1.73 25.72
C SER A 28 20.32 -0.72 24.59
N VAL A 29 21.40 -0.19 24.02
CA VAL A 29 21.35 0.71 22.86
C VAL A 29 20.77 -0.01 21.64
N ALA A 30 21.21 -1.24 21.36
CA ALA A 30 20.67 -2.02 20.25
C ALA A 30 19.16 -2.28 20.40
N ALA A 31 18.72 -2.65 21.61
CA ALA A 31 17.30 -2.83 21.92
C ALA A 31 16.50 -1.52 21.79
N ALA A 32 17.06 -0.40 22.25
CA ALA A 32 16.43 0.91 22.11
C ALA A 32 16.26 1.30 20.63
N VAL A 33 17.28 1.07 19.80
CA VAL A 33 17.21 1.31 18.35
C VAL A 33 16.11 0.45 17.72
N LEU A 34 16.07 -0.84 18.03
CA LEU A 34 15.00 -1.73 17.55
C LEU A 34 13.61 -1.26 17.98
N ALA A 35 13.45 -0.83 19.23
CA ALA A 35 12.19 -0.29 19.74
C ALA A 35 11.78 0.99 19.01
N VAL A 36 12.73 1.88 18.72
CA VAL A 36 12.48 3.10 17.93
C VAL A 36 12.04 2.74 16.52
N LEU A 37 12.72 1.81 15.84
CA LEU A 37 12.35 1.35 14.51
C LEU A 37 10.94 0.73 14.50
N GLN A 38 10.64 -0.12 15.47
CA GLN A 38 9.33 -0.75 15.59
C GLN A 38 8.22 0.28 15.87
N ASN A 39 8.47 1.25 16.75
CA ASN A 39 7.53 2.35 17.01
C ASN A 39 7.32 3.22 15.77
N LEU A 40 8.37 3.46 14.98
CA LEU A 40 8.25 4.20 13.73
C LEU A 40 7.39 3.45 12.71
N LEU A 41 7.59 2.14 12.55
CA LEU A 41 6.75 1.28 11.71
C LEU A 41 5.29 1.30 12.17
N ALA A 42 5.04 1.15 13.46
CA ALA A 42 3.69 1.20 14.03
C ALA A 42 3.03 2.58 13.83
N ALA A 43 3.79 3.66 13.97
CA ALA A 43 3.32 5.02 13.74
C ALA A 43 2.94 5.24 12.27
N LEU A 44 3.80 4.81 11.33
CA LEU A 44 3.52 4.89 9.89
C LEU A 44 2.29 4.07 9.51
N LEU A 45 2.16 2.86 10.03
CA LEU A 45 0.98 2.03 9.80
C LEU A 45 -0.29 2.68 10.37
N SER A 46 -0.22 3.23 11.58
CA SER A 46 -1.35 3.92 12.21
C SER A 46 -1.74 5.17 11.42
N LEU A 47 -0.77 5.92 10.92
CA LEU A 47 -0.99 7.08 10.06
C LEU A 47 -1.68 6.67 8.75
N LEU A 48 -1.19 5.61 8.10
CA LEU A 48 -1.78 5.07 6.88
C LEU A 48 -3.23 4.61 7.14
N MET A 49 -3.46 3.86 8.20
CA MET A 49 -4.80 3.38 8.58
C MET A 49 -5.74 4.55 8.89
N THR A 50 -5.26 5.58 9.57
CA THR A 50 -6.04 6.79 9.84
C THR A 50 -6.39 7.51 8.54
N ALA A 51 -5.43 7.66 7.63
CA ALA A 51 -5.67 8.29 6.33
C ALA A 51 -6.69 7.49 5.50
N LEU A 52 -6.54 6.16 5.43
CA LEU A 52 -7.50 5.26 4.78
C LEU A 52 -8.89 5.38 5.39
N LEU A 53 -9.00 5.46 6.72
CA LEU A 53 -10.27 5.62 7.40
C LEU A 53 -10.90 6.97 7.06
N VAL A 54 -10.12 8.06 7.06
CA VAL A 54 -10.61 9.39 6.67
C VAL A 54 -11.11 9.39 5.23
N VAL A 55 -10.36 8.81 4.29
CA VAL A 55 -10.76 8.71 2.89
C VAL A 55 -12.01 7.83 2.74
N GLY A 56 -12.03 6.67 3.39
CA GLY A 56 -13.16 5.73 3.31
C GLY A 56 -14.44 6.30 3.91
N VAL A 57 -14.36 6.97 5.06
CA VAL A 57 -15.51 7.65 5.68
C VAL A 57 -15.94 8.84 4.83
N GLY A 58 -15.02 9.64 4.32
CA GLY A 58 -15.33 10.74 3.42
C GLY A 58 -16.06 10.26 2.16
N TYR A 59 -15.60 9.15 1.56
CA TYR A 59 -16.26 8.52 0.43
C TYR A 59 -17.66 8.02 0.78
N ALA A 60 -17.83 7.34 1.93
CA ALA A 60 -19.14 6.87 2.37
C ALA A 60 -20.14 8.01 2.61
N VAL A 61 -19.68 9.13 3.17
CA VAL A 61 -20.49 10.34 3.37
C VAL A 61 -20.85 10.98 2.03
N TYR A 62 -19.88 11.09 1.11
CA TYR A 62 -20.13 11.59 -0.24
C TYR A 62 -21.19 10.76 -0.96
N TRP A 63 -21.02 9.43 -0.96
CA TRP A 63 -21.95 8.48 -1.59
C TRP A 63 -23.36 8.54 -0.98
N ALA A 64 -23.46 8.58 0.36
CA ALA A 64 -24.74 8.69 1.04
C ALA A 64 -25.42 10.04 0.77
N GLY A 65 -24.66 11.13 0.75
CA GLY A 65 -25.16 12.46 0.41
C GLY A 65 -25.64 12.56 -1.03
N SER A 66 -24.88 12.04 -1.99
CA SER A 66 -25.26 12.03 -3.41
C SER A 66 -26.49 11.17 -3.66
N SER A 67 -26.64 10.02 -2.97
CA SER A 67 -27.82 9.17 -3.09
C SER A 67 -29.09 9.87 -2.59
N LEU A 68 -29.01 10.62 -1.49
CA LEU A 68 -30.15 11.37 -0.95
C LEU A 68 -30.50 12.62 -1.76
N LEU A 69 -29.51 13.30 -2.36
CA LEU A 69 -29.73 14.47 -3.22
C LEU A 69 -30.11 14.09 -4.67
N GLY A 70 -29.80 12.87 -5.12
CA GLY A 70 -30.16 12.35 -6.45
C GLY A 70 -31.49 11.57 -6.49
N SER A 71 -32.29 11.62 -5.42
CA SER A 71 -33.50 10.78 -5.25
C SER A 71 -34.78 11.27 -5.97
N ASP A 72 -34.70 12.12 -7.01
CA ASP A 72 -35.86 12.40 -7.88
C ASP A 72 -35.99 11.40 -9.06
N GLU A 73 -35.15 10.36 -9.12
CA GLU A 73 -35.24 9.31 -10.15
C GLU A 73 -35.20 7.92 -9.50
N SER A 74 -36.37 7.29 -9.33
CA SER A 74 -36.48 5.89 -8.91
C SER A 74 -37.83 5.31 -9.37
N PRO A 75 -38.03 3.98 -9.56
CA PRO A 75 -37.09 2.86 -9.41
C PRO A 75 -37.14 1.82 -10.56
N ALA A 76 -36.04 1.12 -10.86
CA ALA A 76 -36.13 -0.21 -11.50
C ALA A 76 -34.97 -1.12 -11.10
N GLU A 77 -35.34 -2.32 -10.68
CA GLU A 77 -34.48 -3.45 -10.39
C GLU A 77 -33.60 -3.81 -11.60
N ALA A 78 -32.29 -3.64 -11.45
CA ALA A 78 -31.29 -4.42 -12.19
C ALA A 78 -30.00 -4.43 -11.35
N PRO A 79 -29.34 -5.59 -11.14
CA PRO A 79 -27.93 -5.58 -10.85
C PRO A 79 -27.23 -5.10 -12.12
N ALA A 80 -27.13 -3.78 -12.28
CA ALA A 80 -26.27 -3.20 -13.29
C ALA A 80 -24.83 -3.51 -12.86
N GLU A 81 -24.25 -4.53 -13.48
CA GLU A 81 -22.83 -4.59 -13.77
C GLU A 81 -22.44 -3.24 -14.38
N TYR A 82 -22.01 -2.31 -13.53
CA TYR A 82 -21.40 -1.07 -13.98
C TYR A 82 -20.02 -1.44 -14.52
N GLY A 83 -19.81 -1.23 -15.84
CA GLY A 83 -18.56 -1.46 -16.57
C GLY A 83 -17.35 -0.91 -15.81
N PRO A 84 -16.41 -1.81 -15.47
CA PRO A 84 -15.21 -2.09 -16.26
C PRO A 84 -14.95 -3.60 -16.49
N ALA A 85 -15.93 -4.47 -16.21
CA ALA A 85 -15.72 -5.92 -16.25
C ALA A 85 -15.46 -6.47 -17.67
N ALA A 86 -16.14 -5.94 -18.69
CA ALA A 86 -15.93 -6.35 -20.08
C ALA A 86 -14.53 -5.96 -20.62
N ASP A 87 -14.02 -4.80 -20.20
CA ASP A 87 -12.69 -4.30 -20.58
C ASP A 87 -11.59 -5.03 -19.80
N ALA A 88 -11.81 -5.31 -18.52
CA ALA A 88 -10.93 -6.15 -17.71
C ALA A 88 -10.81 -7.56 -18.31
N ASP A 89 -11.91 -8.15 -18.77
CA ASP A 89 -11.92 -9.45 -19.45
C ASP A 89 -11.22 -9.41 -20.83
N ALA A 90 -11.22 -8.27 -21.51
CA ALA A 90 -10.48 -8.10 -22.77
C ALA A 90 -8.96 -8.00 -22.54
N VAL A 91 -8.55 -7.23 -21.53
CA VAL A 91 -7.15 -7.05 -21.12
C VAL A 91 -6.57 -8.35 -20.55
N ASP A 92 -7.33 -9.09 -19.75
CA ASP A 92 -6.88 -10.36 -19.18
C ASP A 92 -6.63 -11.41 -20.27
N ARG A 93 -7.49 -11.47 -21.30
CA ARG A 93 -7.30 -12.37 -22.46
C ARG A 93 -6.08 -12.03 -23.30
N LEU A 94 -5.74 -10.75 -23.44
CA LEU A 94 -4.53 -10.30 -24.14
C LEU A 94 -3.26 -10.67 -23.37
N THR A 95 -3.31 -10.47 -22.05
CA THR A 95 -2.22 -10.80 -21.12
C THR A 95 -1.94 -12.30 -21.10
N GLU A 96 -2.98 -13.13 -21.14
CA GLU A 96 -2.83 -14.59 -21.20
C GLU A 96 -2.17 -15.05 -22.52
N LYS A 97 -2.54 -14.45 -23.66
CA LYS A 97 -1.90 -14.74 -24.96
C LYS A 97 -0.44 -14.32 -25.02
N TYR A 98 -0.07 -13.19 -24.41
CA TYR A 98 1.33 -12.78 -24.26
C TYR A 98 2.11 -13.80 -23.42
N ARG A 99 1.52 -14.27 -22.31
CA ARG A 99 2.14 -15.25 -21.41
C ARG A 99 2.36 -16.60 -22.08
N ASP A 100 1.45 -16.99 -22.96
CA ASP A 100 1.55 -18.20 -23.78
C ASP A 100 2.52 -18.04 -24.97
N GLY A 101 3.11 -16.86 -25.15
CA GLY A 101 4.03 -16.54 -26.24
C GLY A 101 3.36 -16.43 -27.60
N ALA A 102 2.04 -16.36 -27.64
CA ALA A 102 1.24 -16.19 -28.86
C ALA A 102 1.18 -14.73 -29.33
N LEU A 103 1.59 -13.78 -28.47
CA LEU A 103 1.65 -12.34 -28.76
C LEU A 103 3.02 -11.78 -28.37
N THR A 104 3.55 -10.88 -29.20
CA THR A 104 4.78 -10.15 -28.86
C THR A 104 4.48 -8.88 -28.06
N GLU A 105 5.45 -8.38 -27.29
CA GLU A 105 5.30 -7.16 -26.47
C GLU A 105 4.75 -5.97 -27.26
N ARG A 106 5.25 -5.74 -28.48
CA ARG A 106 4.85 -4.61 -29.32
C ARG A 106 3.43 -4.74 -29.88
N GLU A 107 2.94 -5.97 -30.00
CA GLU A 107 1.58 -6.24 -30.43
C GLU A 107 0.62 -6.07 -29.26
N LEU A 108 1.03 -6.51 -28.06
CA LEU A 108 0.28 -6.31 -26.82
C LEU A 108 0.03 -4.83 -26.55
N GLU A 109 1.07 -4.00 -26.59
CA GLU A 109 0.95 -2.56 -26.33
C GLU A 109 -0.05 -1.89 -27.29
N ARG A 110 0.01 -2.24 -28.58
CA ARG A 110 -0.89 -1.68 -29.60
C ARG A 110 -2.35 -2.08 -29.37
N GLU A 111 -2.59 -3.35 -29.09
CA GLU A 111 -3.95 -3.85 -28.86
C GLU A 111 -4.51 -3.36 -27.52
N LEU A 112 -3.67 -3.20 -26.50
CA LEU A 112 -4.08 -2.64 -25.20
C LEU A 112 -4.47 -1.16 -25.31
N GLU A 113 -3.70 -0.37 -26.08
CA GLU A 113 -4.01 1.02 -26.35
C GLU A 113 -5.33 1.16 -27.12
N GLN A 114 -5.60 0.27 -28.08
CA GLN A 114 -6.87 0.23 -28.80
C GLN A 114 -8.06 -0.08 -27.88
N VAL A 115 -7.94 -1.06 -26.99
CA VAL A 115 -9.00 -1.40 -26.02
C VAL A 115 -9.26 -0.25 -25.05
N MET A 116 -8.21 0.43 -24.58
CA MET A 116 -8.36 1.59 -23.69
C MET A 116 -8.96 2.81 -24.39
N ASP A 117 -8.62 3.05 -25.67
CA ASP A 117 -9.15 4.16 -26.46
C ASP A 117 -10.63 3.94 -26.82
N GLU A 118 -11.01 2.70 -27.15
CA GLU A 118 -12.40 2.31 -27.42
C GLU A 118 -13.26 2.39 -26.14
N ALA A 119 -12.71 2.00 -24.99
CA ALA A 119 -13.37 2.17 -23.69
C ALA A 119 -13.48 3.64 -23.25
N ALA A 120 -12.57 4.52 -23.69
CA ALA A 120 -12.62 5.95 -23.44
C ALA A 120 -13.58 6.69 -24.38
N GLY A 121 -13.69 6.24 -25.64
CA GLY A 121 -14.53 6.85 -26.67
C GLY A 121 -16.05 6.64 -26.48
N ASP A 122 -16.46 5.56 -25.82
CA ASP A 122 -17.89 5.26 -25.55
C ASP A 122 -18.53 6.23 -24.51
N GLY A 123 -17.73 7.12 -23.88
CA GLY A 123 -18.20 8.09 -22.88
C GLY A 123 -18.39 9.53 -23.36
N ASP A 124 -17.99 9.87 -24.60
CA ASP A 124 -17.95 11.26 -25.09
C ASP A 124 -18.95 11.59 -26.22
N ASP A 125 -19.58 10.59 -26.87
CA ASP A 125 -20.52 10.82 -27.97
C ASP A 125 -21.89 11.41 -27.54
N GLU A 126 -22.22 11.43 -26.24
CA GLU A 126 -23.50 11.98 -25.74
C GLU A 126 -23.46 13.49 -25.43
N ARG A 127 -22.29 14.15 -25.39
CA ARG A 127 -22.19 15.57 -25.00
C ARG A 127 -22.23 16.58 -26.15
N GLU A 128 -22.11 16.15 -27.41
CA GLU A 128 -22.04 17.07 -28.55
C GLU A 128 -23.38 17.28 -29.29
N SER A 129 -24.45 16.56 -28.91
CA SER A 129 -25.77 16.69 -29.57
C SER A 129 -26.73 17.73 -28.94
N GLU A 130 -26.38 18.32 -27.78
CA GLU A 130 -27.20 19.36 -27.12
C GLU A 130 -26.80 20.81 -27.47
N LEU A 131 -25.83 21.02 -28.37
CA LEU A 131 -25.33 22.36 -28.72
C LEU A 131 -25.50 22.76 -30.21
N ASN A 132 -26.44 22.16 -30.95
CA ASN A 132 -26.87 22.69 -32.25
C ASN A 132 -28.39 22.81 -32.39
#